data_AF-A0A2N7XX46-F1
#
_entry.id   AF-A0A2N7XX46-F1
#
_cell.length_a   1.000
_cell.length_b   1.000
_cell.length_c   1.000
_cell.angle_alpha   90.00
_cell.angle_beta   90.00
_cell.angle_gamma   90.00
#
_symmetry.space_group_name_H-M   'P 1'
#
loop_
_entity.id
_entity.type
_entity.pdbx_description
1 polymer ?
#
loop_
_entity_poly.entity_id
_entity_poly.type
_entity_poly.pdbx_seq_one_letter_code
_entity_poly.pdbx_strand_id
1 'polypeptide(L)'
;MAVFLVPFVLPVLAAAGIIGGVVVDGEIKKGKAADEKAFKQVELRVAELRSRVEDHAARGEYGQAIHSFRELMSLYEANYSISPEIRAPLDKYLQDMLYTSQEEGQKLSYAFKQEWSDLKHGDPSRLFSAYSGYIENLKILLPEEDAFLQKQVTAFKRAYPDLTAS
;
A
#
# COMPACT_ATOMS: atom_id res chain seq x y z
N MET A 1 -6.90 37.12 10.58
CA MET A 1 -6.85 35.67 10.28
C MET A 1 -5.64 35.10 10.98
N ALA A 2 -5.83 34.15 11.89
CA ALA A 2 -4.72 33.54 12.62
C ALA A 2 -4.07 32.45 11.75
N VAL A 3 -2.79 32.64 11.43
CA VAL A 3 -1.95 31.65 10.75
C VAL A 3 -1.38 30.75 11.84
N PHE A 4 -1.83 29.51 11.91
CA PHE A 4 -1.24 28.50 12.80
C PHE A 4 -0.27 27.65 11.99
N LEU A 5 1.03 27.79 12.31
CA LEU A 5 2.13 27.00 11.79
C LEU A 5 2.05 25.60 12.44
N VAL A 6 1.73 24.58 11.66
CA VAL A 6 1.90 23.18 12.09
C VAL A 6 3.21 22.70 11.46
N PRO A 7 4.29 22.52 12.24
CA PRO A 7 5.53 21.98 11.70
C PRO A 7 5.27 20.58 11.18
N PHE A 8 5.49 20.38 9.89
CA PHE A 8 5.26 19.12 9.22
C PHE A 8 6.57 18.37 9.08
N VAL A 9 6.84 17.43 9.98
CA VAL A 9 7.98 16.52 9.84
C VAL A 9 7.44 15.23 9.25
N LEU A 10 7.70 15.01 7.97
CA LEU A 10 7.72 13.65 7.41
C LEU A 10 9.13 13.10 7.70
N PRO A 11 9.36 12.24 8.71
CA PRO A 11 10.44 11.28 8.58
C PRO A 11 10.16 10.46 7.32
N VAL A 12 10.76 10.87 6.21
CA VAL A 12 10.91 10.01 5.05
C VAL A 12 11.66 8.80 5.56
N LEU A 13 10.95 7.68 5.60
CA LEU A 13 11.28 6.43 6.27
C LEU A 13 12.76 6.05 6.17
N ALA A 14 13.42 6.08 7.33
CA ALA A 14 14.77 5.55 7.52
C ALA A 14 14.84 4.01 7.40
N ALA A 15 13.71 3.32 7.24
CA ALA A 15 13.63 1.86 7.33
C ALA A 15 14.01 1.11 6.02
N ALA A 16 14.19 1.80 4.90
CA ALA A 16 14.56 1.18 3.61
C ALA A 16 16.00 1.45 3.15
N GLY A 17 16.89 1.98 4.01
CA GLY A 17 18.30 2.22 3.65
C GLY A 17 18.51 3.26 2.55
N ILE A 18 17.50 4.07 2.22
CA ILE A 18 17.63 5.21 1.31
C ILE A 18 18.19 6.40 2.11
N ILE A 19 19.46 6.66 1.86
CA ILE A 19 20.18 7.87 2.26
C ILE A 19 19.37 9.10 1.83
N GLY A 20 19.05 9.98 2.79
CA GLY A 20 18.58 11.33 2.52
C GLY A 20 17.26 11.64 3.20
N GLY A 21 17.31 11.96 4.49
CA GLY A 21 16.24 12.71 5.14
C GLY A 21 16.08 14.05 4.44
N VAL A 22 15.12 14.13 3.53
CA VAL A 22 14.66 15.41 3.00
C VAL A 22 13.62 15.91 4.01
N VAL A 23 14.05 16.82 4.89
CA VAL A 23 13.12 17.70 5.58
C VAL A 23 12.58 18.64 4.50
N VAL A 24 11.42 18.32 3.93
CA VAL A 24 10.72 19.27 3.07
C VAL A 24 10.08 20.28 4.02
N ASP A 25 10.77 21.40 4.25
CA ASP A 25 10.19 22.56 4.92
C ASP A 25 9.19 23.21 3.94
N GLY A 26 8.01 22.61 3.86
CA GLY A 26 6.95 22.99 2.94
C GLY A 26 5.84 23.70 3.70
N GLU A 27 5.60 24.98 3.38
CA GLU A 27 4.46 25.73 3.90
C GLU A 27 3.15 25.15 3.36
N ILE A 28 2.52 24.26 4.14
CA ILE A 28 1.17 23.80 3.83
C ILE A 28 0.18 24.89 4.22
N LYS A 29 -0.25 25.70 3.25
CA LYS A 29 -1.33 26.67 3.45
C LYS A 29 -2.63 25.90 3.77
N LYS A 30 -3.19 26.08 4.98
CA LYS A 30 -4.48 25.51 5.40
C LYS A 30 -5.54 25.77 4.33
N GLY A 31 -6.05 24.72 3.71
CA GLY A 31 -7.16 24.78 2.77
C GLY A 31 -8.48 24.43 3.45
N LYS A 32 -9.49 25.30 3.29
CA LYS A 32 -10.94 25.02 3.35
C LYS A 32 -11.59 24.34 4.58
N ALA A 33 -10.90 23.97 5.64
CA ALA A 33 -11.57 23.49 6.86
C ALA A 33 -12.12 24.70 7.68
N ALA A 34 -13.45 24.82 7.74
CA ALA A 34 -14.13 25.96 8.35
C ALA A 34 -14.13 25.98 9.90
N ASP A 35 -13.56 24.96 10.56
CA ASP A 35 -13.68 24.80 12.02
C ASP A 35 -12.44 24.13 12.65
N GLU A 36 -11.98 24.62 13.80
CA GLU A 36 -10.75 24.17 14.47
C GLU A 36 -10.85 22.72 14.96
N LYS A 37 -12.08 22.27 15.32
CA LYS A 37 -12.36 20.88 15.67
C LYS A 37 -12.23 19.93 14.48
N ALA A 38 -12.68 20.35 13.29
CA ALA A 38 -12.55 19.54 12.08
C ALA A 38 -11.07 19.36 11.71
N PHE A 39 -10.25 20.39 11.91
CA PHE A 39 -8.81 20.31 11.66
C PHE A 39 -8.11 19.29 12.58
N LYS A 40 -8.43 19.27 13.88
CA LYS A 40 -7.87 18.28 14.81
C LYS A 40 -8.24 16.83 14.45
N GLN A 41 -9.45 16.61 13.93
CA GLN A 41 -9.85 15.29 13.45
C GLN A 41 -9.06 14.86 12.22
N VAL A 42 -8.79 15.78 11.29
CA VAL A 42 -7.93 15.53 10.13
C VAL A 42 -6.51 15.20 10.57
N GLU A 43 -5.93 15.93 11.52
CA GLU A 43 -4.58 15.65 12.06
C GLU A 43 -4.49 14.26 12.70
N LEU A 44 -5.49 13.87 13.50
CA LEU A 44 -5.55 12.52 14.09
C LEU A 44 -5.63 11.44 13.02
N ARG A 45 -6.46 11.65 11.99
CA ARG A 45 -6.60 10.69 10.88
C ARG A 45 -5.32 10.59 10.05
N VAL A 46 -4.62 11.71 9.84
CA VAL A 46 -3.30 11.74 9.19
C VAL A 46 -2.30 10.89 9.98
N ALA A 47 -2.21 11.08 11.30
CA ALA A 47 -1.30 10.33 12.15
C ALA A 47 -1.62 8.82 12.15
N GLU A 48 -2.91 8.48 12.22
CA GLU A 48 -3.39 7.10 12.14
C GLU A 48 -3.01 6.43 10.81
N LEU A 49 -3.32 7.08 9.68
CA LEU A 49 -3.01 6.55 8.35
C LEU A 49 -1.52 6.40 8.13
N ARG A 50 -0.73 7.37 8.60
CA ARG A 50 0.71 7.29 8.56
C ARG A 50 1.23 6.07 9.34
N SER A 51 0.78 5.87 10.58
CA SER A 51 1.15 4.70 11.37
C SER A 51 0.83 3.41 10.64
N ARG A 52 -0.36 3.32 10.01
CA ARG A 52 -0.75 2.15 9.23
C ARG A 52 0.17 1.89 8.04
N VAL A 53 0.54 2.93 7.28
CA VAL A 53 1.49 2.79 6.17
C VAL A 53 2.81 2.19 6.68
N GLU A 54 3.35 2.74 7.76
CA GLU A 54 4.62 2.29 8.35
C GLU A 54 4.51 0.86 8.90
N ASP A 55 3.45 0.54 9.64
CA ASP A 55 3.20 -0.77 10.25
C ASP A 55 2.97 -1.87 9.21
N HIS A 56 2.24 -1.58 8.13
CA HIS A 56 2.03 -2.54 7.03
C HIS A 56 3.31 -2.74 6.22
N ALA A 57 4.03 -1.67 5.89
CA ALA A 57 5.30 -1.76 5.16
C ALA A 57 6.36 -2.54 5.95
N ALA A 58 6.47 -2.32 7.27
CA ALA A 58 7.39 -3.06 8.13
C ALA A 58 7.10 -4.56 8.21
N ARG A 59 5.83 -4.96 7.99
CA ARG A 59 5.41 -6.37 7.93
C ARG A 59 5.48 -6.96 6.52
N GLY A 60 5.89 -6.18 5.51
CA GLY A 60 5.86 -6.61 4.10
C GLY A 60 4.45 -6.70 3.52
N GLU A 61 3.45 -6.14 4.19
CA GLU A 61 2.04 -6.10 3.76
C GLU A 61 1.82 -4.95 2.76
N TYR A 62 2.56 -4.97 1.65
CA TYR A 62 2.63 -3.86 0.71
C TYR A 62 1.28 -3.46 0.11
N GLY A 63 0.37 -4.40 -0.13
CA GLY A 63 -0.98 -4.08 -0.62
C GLY A 63 -1.73 -3.15 0.34
N GLN A 64 -1.65 -3.43 1.64
CA GLN A 64 -2.28 -2.61 2.69
C GLN A 64 -1.53 -1.29 2.94
N ALA A 65 -0.19 -1.30 2.84
CA ALA A 65 0.62 -0.09 2.94
C ALA A 65 0.31 0.89 1.81
N ILE A 66 0.23 0.41 0.57
CA ILE A 66 -0.11 1.20 -0.62
C ILE A 66 -1.54 1.76 -0.51
N HIS A 67 -2.50 0.95 -0.07
CA HIS A 67 -3.87 1.39 0.14
C HIS A 67 -3.95 2.52 1.18
N SER A 68 -3.34 2.31 2.35
CA SER A 68 -3.29 3.32 3.42
C SER A 68 -2.59 4.60 2.97
N PHE A 69 -1.56 4.49 2.13
CA PHE A 69 -0.85 5.64 1.58
C PHE A 69 -1.70 6.42 0.58
N ARG A 70 -2.46 5.73 -0.28
CA ARG A 70 -3.42 6.39 -1.18
C ARG A 70 -4.50 7.13 -0.39
N GLU A 71 -5.05 6.53 0.67
CA GLU A 71 -5.99 7.22 1.56
C GLU A 71 -5.37 8.47 2.18
N LEU A 72 -4.12 8.37 2.65
CA LEU A 72 -3.38 9.50 3.21
C LEU A 72 -3.22 10.63 2.17
N MET A 73 -2.84 10.29 0.93
CA MET A 73 -2.71 11.26 -0.15
C MET A 73 -4.03 11.94 -0.50
N SER A 74 -5.12 11.18 -0.59
CA SER A 74 -6.46 11.74 -0.83
C SER A 74 -6.91 12.65 0.32
N LEU A 75 -6.60 12.30 1.57
CA LEU A 75 -6.88 13.16 2.72
C LEU A 75 -6.07 14.47 2.65
N TYR A 76 -4.81 14.40 2.21
CA TYR A 76 -4.02 15.60 2.02
C TYR A 76 -4.56 16.50 0.92
N GLU A 77 -4.86 15.94 -0.25
CA GLU A 77 -5.42 16.68 -1.39
C GLU A 77 -6.77 17.36 -1.04
N ALA A 78 -7.59 16.71 -0.21
CA ALA A 78 -8.88 17.24 0.19
C ALA A 78 -8.79 18.41 1.19
N ASN A 79 -7.77 18.43 2.06
CA ASN A 79 -7.69 19.35 3.19
C ASN A 79 -6.54 20.38 3.09
N TYR A 80 -5.62 20.19 2.15
CA TYR A 80 -4.41 20.99 2.06
C TYR A 80 -4.03 21.29 0.61
N SER A 81 -3.43 22.45 0.38
CA SER A 81 -2.79 22.75 -0.91
C SER A 81 -1.37 22.21 -0.89
N ILE A 82 -1.14 21.08 -1.57
CA ILE A 82 0.17 20.44 -1.69
C ILE A 82 0.92 21.08 -2.86
N SER A 83 2.08 21.70 -2.60
CA SER A 83 2.93 22.19 -3.69
C SER A 83 3.59 21.02 -4.44
N PRO A 84 3.98 21.20 -5.72
CA PRO A 84 4.71 20.17 -6.47
C PRO A 84 5.98 19.66 -5.76
N GLU A 85 6.67 20.53 -5.02
CA GLU A 85 7.89 20.19 -4.28
C GLU A 85 7.62 19.22 -3.13
N ILE A 86 6.46 19.32 -2.48
CA ILE A 86 6.00 18.40 -1.44
C ILE A 86 5.41 17.12 -2.08
N ARG A 87 4.76 17.25 -3.23
CA ARG A 87 4.12 16.12 -3.92
C ARG A 87 5.12 15.14 -4.52
N ALA A 88 6.19 15.64 -5.14
CA ALA A 88 7.20 14.80 -5.79
C ALA A 88 7.81 13.69 -4.91
N PRO A 89 8.26 13.94 -3.66
CA PRO A 89 8.77 12.88 -2.79
C PRO A 89 7.70 11.88 -2.35
N LEU A 90 6.43 12.31 -2.18
CA LEU A 90 5.32 11.43 -1.84
C LEU A 90 4.98 10.48 -3.00
N ASP A 91 4.96 11.00 -4.23
CA ASP A 91 4.76 10.19 -5.43
C ASP A 91 5.92 9.20 -5.61
N LYS A 92 7.17 9.63 -5.39
CA LYS A 92 8.33 8.73 -5.43
C LYS A 92 8.21 7.60 -4.40
N TYR A 93 7.82 7.92 -3.17
CA TYR A 93 7.65 6.92 -2.13
C TYR A 93 6.56 5.88 -2.49
N LEU A 94 5.45 6.31 -3.09
CA LEU A 94 4.43 5.40 -3.63
C LEU A 94 4.99 4.52 -4.76
N GLN A 95 5.78 5.09 -5.67
CA GLN A 95 6.42 4.32 -6.75
C GLN A 95 7.39 3.27 -6.21
N ASP A 96 8.20 3.61 -5.21
CA ASP A 96 9.15 2.67 -4.60
C ASP A 96 8.40 1.50 -3.90
N MET A 97 7.29 1.78 -3.22
CA MET A 97 6.43 0.73 -2.65
C MET A 97 5.79 -0.15 -3.74
N LEU A 98 5.28 0.45 -4.81
CA LEU A 98 4.70 -0.29 -5.94
C LEU A 98 5.74 -1.18 -6.63
N TYR A 99 6.95 -0.68 -6.82
CA TYR A 99 8.04 -1.46 -7.38
C TYR A 99 8.39 -2.67 -6.50
N THR A 100 8.57 -2.44 -5.20
CA THR A 100 8.88 -3.52 -4.23
C THR A 100 7.76 -4.55 -4.16
N SER A 101 6.52 -4.09 -4.09
CA SER A 101 5.30 -4.91 -4.14
C SER A 101 5.28 -5.84 -5.37
N GLN A 102 5.56 -5.28 -6.55
CA GLN A 102 5.59 -6.04 -7.80
C GLN A 102 6.76 -7.04 -7.86
N GLU A 103 7.94 -6.64 -7.39
CA GLU A 103 9.11 -7.51 -7.34
C GLU A 103 8.86 -8.74 -6.45
N GLU A 104 8.33 -8.53 -5.25
CA GLU A 104 7.98 -9.62 -4.33
C GLU A 104 6.83 -10.50 -4.88
N GLY A 105 5.82 -9.88 -5.50
CA GLY A 105 4.76 -10.62 -6.18
C GLY A 105 5.28 -11.51 -7.31
N GLN A 106 6.29 -11.05 -8.06
CA GLN A 106 6.95 -11.87 -9.09
C GLN A 106 7.73 -13.03 -8.46
N LYS A 107 8.53 -12.79 -7.41
CA LYS A 107 9.26 -13.84 -6.69
C LYS A 107 8.31 -14.93 -6.19
N LEU A 108 7.20 -14.52 -5.57
CA LEU A 108 6.15 -15.44 -5.11
C LEU A 108 5.56 -16.25 -6.27
N SER A 109 5.31 -15.61 -7.41
CA SER A 109 4.80 -16.27 -8.62
C SER A 109 5.78 -17.30 -9.19
N TYR A 110 7.08 -17.03 -9.14
CA TYR A 110 8.10 -17.99 -9.56
C TYR A 110 8.16 -19.20 -8.63
N ALA A 111 8.13 -18.98 -7.31
CA ALA A 111 8.10 -20.05 -6.32
C ALA A 111 6.85 -20.94 -6.50
N PHE A 112 5.68 -20.32 -6.65
CA PHE A 112 4.44 -21.06 -6.86
C PHE A 112 4.45 -21.88 -8.16
N LYS A 113 5.05 -21.39 -9.26
CA LYS A 113 5.17 -22.17 -10.50
C LYS A 113 5.99 -23.44 -10.32
N GLN A 114 7.04 -23.40 -9.49
CA GLN A 114 7.85 -24.57 -9.18
C GLN A 114 7.03 -25.57 -8.37
N GLU A 115 6.43 -25.11 -7.27
CA GLU A 115 5.55 -25.93 -6.41
C GLU A 115 4.38 -26.54 -7.20
N TRP A 116 3.74 -25.75 -8.07
CA TRP A 116 2.70 -26.23 -8.96
C TRP A 116 3.19 -27.36 -9.87
N SER A 117 4.39 -27.24 -10.44
CA SER A 117 4.93 -28.29 -11.32
C SER A 117 5.12 -29.62 -10.59
N ASP A 118 5.46 -29.56 -9.31
CA ASP A 118 5.66 -30.74 -8.46
C ASP A 118 4.32 -31.35 -8.03
N LEU A 119 3.33 -30.50 -7.74
CA LEU A 119 2.03 -30.92 -7.21
C LEU A 119 0.99 -31.29 -8.28
N LYS A 120 1.15 -30.85 -9.54
CA LYS A 120 0.10 -31.00 -10.59
C LYS A 120 -0.30 -32.44 -10.92
N HIS A 121 0.54 -33.42 -10.58
CA HIS A 121 0.27 -34.85 -10.77
C HIS A 121 -0.03 -35.59 -9.45
N GLY A 122 -0.05 -34.86 -8.33
CA GLY A 122 -0.29 -35.38 -6.99
C GLY A 122 -1.74 -35.20 -6.54
N ASP A 123 -1.91 -35.09 -5.23
CA ASP A 123 -3.20 -34.92 -4.56
C ASP A 123 -3.86 -33.57 -4.92
N PRO A 124 -5.07 -33.57 -5.52
CA PRO A 124 -5.80 -32.36 -5.88
C PRO A 124 -6.05 -31.40 -4.70
N SER A 125 -6.21 -31.92 -3.48
CA SER A 125 -6.45 -31.09 -2.29
C SER A 125 -5.22 -30.27 -1.90
N ARG A 126 -4.02 -30.83 -2.10
CA ARG A 126 -2.75 -30.13 -1.90
C ARG A 126 -2.54 -29.05 -2.95
N LEU A 127 -2.88 -29.33 -4.20
CA LEU A 127 -2.80 -28.36 -5.29
C LEU A 127 -3.73 -27.16 -5.03
N PHE A 128 -4.97 -27.42 -4.59
CA PHE A 128 -5.89 -26.37 -4.19
C PHE A 128 -5.33 -25.53 -3.03
N SER A 129 -4.83 -26.18 -1.98
CA SER A 129 -4.29 -25.49 -0.80
C SER A 129 -3.10 -24.60 -1.16
N ALA A 130 -2.18 -25.09 -2.01
CA ALA A 130 -1.06 -24.31 -2.52
C ALA A 130 -1.52 -23.11 -3.35
N TYR A 131 -2.47 -23.29 -4.27
CA TYR A 131 -3.01 -22.17 -5.07
C TYR A 131 -3.75 -21.16 -4.18
N SER A 132 -4.57 -21.61 -3.23
CA SER A 132 -5.26 -20.71 -2.30
C SER A 132 -4.25 -19.89 -1.47
N GLY A 133 -3.22 -20.53 -0.91
CA GLY A 133 -2.18 -19.84 -0.14
C GLY A 133 -1.40 -18.86 -0.99
N TYR A 134 -1.08 -19.22 -2.25
CA TYR A 134 -0.47 -18.32 -3.21
C TYR A 134 -1.33 -17.07 -3.48
N ILE A 135 -2.64 -17.23 -3.67
CA ILE A 135 -3.55 -16.09 -3.86
C ILE A 135 -3.59 -15.18 -2.64
N GLU A 136 -3.69 -15.73 -1.42
CA GLU A 136 -3.71 -14.92 -0.20
C GLU A 136 -2.38 -14.17 0.00
N ASN A 137 -1.25 -14.82 -0.25
CA ASN A 137 0.06 -14.15 -0.19
C ASN A 137 0.21 -13.06 -1.26
N LEU A 138 -0.34 -13.26 -2.47
CA LEU A 138 -0.37 -12.21 -3.49
C LEU A 138 -1.21 -11.01 -3.05
N LYS A 139 -2.35 -11.21 -2.37
CA LYS A 139 -3.18 -10.11 -1.84
C LYS A 139 -2.49 -9.29 -0.75
N ILE A 140 -1.56 -9.91 0.00
CA ILE A 140 -0.73 -9.22 0.99
C ILE A 140 0.27 -8.31 0.29
N LEU A 141 0.88 -8.80 -0.80
CA LEU A 141 1.95 -8.10 -1.51
C LEU A 141 1.43 -7.06 -2.50
N LEU A 142 0.37 -7.36 -3.24
CA LEU A 142 -0.11 -6.53 -4.35
C LEU A 142 -1.35 -5.73 -3.95
N PRO A 143 -1.50 -4.48 -4.46
CA PRO A 143 -2.72 -3.72 -4.26
C PRO A 143 -3.92 -4.38 -4.96
N GLU A 144 -5.13 -4.16 -4.46
CA GLU A 144 -6.35 -4.85 -4.92
C GLU A 144 -6.69 -4.58 -6.39
N GLU A 145 -6.37 -3.37 -6.86
CA GLU A 145 -6.52 -2.95 -8.25
C GLU A 145 -5.41 -3.46 -9.18
N ASP A 146 -4.44 -4.22 -8.67
CA ASP A 146 -3.37 -4.78 -9.50
C ASP A 146 -3.94 -5.78 -10.52
N ALA A 147 -3.66 -5.52 -11.81
CA ALA A 147 -4.19 -6.31 -12.91
C ALA A 147 -3.67 -7.76 -12.89
N PHE A 148 -2.44 -7.99 -12.42
CA PHE A 148 -1.89 -9.33 -12.30
C PHE A 148 -2.60 -10.10 -11.18
N LEU A 149 -2.78 -9.49 -10.00
CA LEU A 149 -3.54 -10.07 -8.89
C LEU A 149 -4.95 -10.47 -9.33
N GLN A 150 -5.70 -9.54 -9.95
CA GLN A 150 -7.08 -9.80 -10.39
C GLN A 150 -7.16 -10.95 -11.39
N LYS A 151 -6.19 -11.04 -12.30
CA LYS A 151 -6.08 -12.15 -13.24
C LYS A 151 -5.85 -13.48 -12.53
N GLN A 152 -4.98 -13.52 -11.52
CA GLN A 152 -4.70 -14.74 -10.75
C GLN A 152 -5.91 -15.17 -9.91
N VAL A 153 -6.57 -14.24 -9.22
CA VAL A 153 -7.81 -14.50 -8.47
C VAL A 153 -8.90 -15.06 -9.38
N THR A 154 -9.07 -14.46 -10.57
CA THR A 154 -10.05 -14.94 -11.56
C THR A 154 -9.71 -16.34 -12.06
N ALA A 155 -8.44 -16.62 -12.35
CA ALA A 155 -7.99 -17.94 -12.77
C ALA A 155 -8.23 -19.00 -11.68
N PHE A 156 -7.94 -18.67 -10.41
CA PHE A 156 -8.20 -19.54 -9.27
C PHE A 156 -9.69 -19.85 -9.11
N LYS A 157 -10.56 -18.82 -9.15
CA LYS A 157 -12.02 -19.00 -9.08
C LYS A 157 -12.57 -19.88 -10.20
N ARG A 158 -12.04 -19.73 -11.42
CA ARG A 158 -12.43 -20.58 -12.57
C ARG A 158 -11.95 -22.03 -12.43
N ALA A 159 -10.78 -22.24 -11.83
CA ALA A 159 -10.25 -23.58 -11.60
C ALA A 159 -11.00 -24.32 -10.48
N TYR A 160 -11.53 -23.59 -9.50
CA TYR A 160 -12.21 -24.16 -8.33
C TYR A 160 -13.56 -23.48 -8.05
N PRO A 161 -14.53 -23.54 -8.97
CA PRO A 161 -15.80 -22.81 -8.86
C PRO A 161 -16.60 -23.24 -7.62
N ASP A 162 -16.67 -24.54 -7.35
CA ASP A 162 -17.49 -25.08 -6.24
C ASP A 162 -16.87 -24.82 -4.85
N LEU A 163 -15.57 -24.54 -4.79
CA LEU A 163 -14.83 -24.24 -3.55
C LEU A 163 -14.62 -22.74 -3.33
N THR A 164 -14.96 -21.91 -4.32
CA THR A 164 -14.79 -20.45 -4.27
C THR A 164 -16.09 -19.69 -4.43
N ALA A 165 -17.21 -20.39 -4.64
CA ALA A 165 -18.56 -19.85 -4.55
C ALA A 165 -18.91 -19.56 -3.08
N SER A 166 -18.78 -18.31 -2.67
CA SER A 166 -19.40 -17.73 -1.48
C SER A 166 -20.01 -16.38 -1.84
#